data_AF-A0A193KVX0-F1
#
_entry.id   AF-A0A193KVX0-F1
#
_cell.length_a   1.000
_cell.length_b   1.000
_cell.length_c   1.000
_cell.angle_alpha   90.00
_cell.angle_beta   90.00
_cell.angle_gamma   90.00
#
_symmetry.space_group_name_H-M   'P 1'
#
loop_
_entity.id
_entity.type
_entity.pdbx_description
1 polymer ?
#
loop_
_entity_poly.entity_id
_entity_poly.type
_entity_poly.pdbx_seq_one_letter_code
_entity_poly.pdbx_strand_id
1 'polypeptide(L)'
;HPNGTMTAVAVKVESTRNLKPSQLTLKDQSCTPQFSDDRFAYFSFSMDTCGTTRTFFDDYMMYENEIRLSYNNAQGAANTSPVDPDYR
;
A
#
# COMPACT_ATOMS: atom_id res chain seq x y z
N HIS A 1 19.61 -10.62 -11.44
CA HIS A 1 18.83 -9.97 -10.36
C HIS A 1 17.60 -10.82 -10.11
N PRO A 2 17.23 -11.16 -8.85
CA PRO A 2 15.97 -11.86 -8.65
C PRO A 2 14.86 -10.84 -8.90
N ASN A 3 14.38 -10.83 -10.14
CA ASN A 3 13.22 -10.07 -10.58
C ASN A 3 11.98 -10.81 -10.06
N GLY A 4 11.81 -10.79 -8.74
CA GLY A 4 10.66 -11.41 -8.09
C GLY A 4 9.42 -10.55 -8.28
N THR A 5 8.27 -11.20 -8.20
CA THR A 5 6.97 -10.53 -8.12
C THR A 5 6.47 -10.59 -6.69
N MET A 6 5.99 -9.47 -6.17
CA MET A 6 5.31 -9.40 -4.89
C MET A 6 3.80 -9.27 -5.13
N THR A 7 3.02 -10.04 -4.38
CA THR A 7 1.55 -9.96 -4.39
C THR A 7 1.03 -9.60 -3.02
N ALA A 8 0.05 -8.69 -2.95
CA ALA A 8 -0.55 -8.27 -1.68
C ALA A 8 -2.07 -8.09 -1.85
N VAL A 9 -2.82 -8.38 -0.78
CA VAL A 9 -4.28 -8.20 -0.74
C VAL A 9 -4.63 -7.28 0.42
N ALA A 10 -5.30 -6.17 0.12
CA ALA A 10 -5.92 -5.31 1.12
C ALA A 10 -7.42 -5.62 1.21
N VAL A 11 -7.87 -6.07 2.36
CA VAL A 11 -9.28 -6.41 2.61
C VAL A 11 -9.98 -5.23 3.29
N LYS A 12 -11.17 -4.86 2.78
CA LYS A 12 -12.04 -3.88 3.43
C LYS A 12 -12.70 -4.51 4.65
N VAL A 13 -12.53 -3.87 5.80
CA VAL A 13 -13.14 -4.28 7.07
C VAL A 13 -14.28 -3.33 7.46
N GLU A 14 -15.16 -3.78 8.36
CA GLU A 14 -16.37 -3.03 8.75
C GLU A 14 -16.11 -1.64 9.35
N SER A 15 -14.95 -1.44 10.00
CA SER A 15 -14.53 -0.14 10.53
C SER A 15 -14.18 0.89 9.43
N THR A 16 -13.94 0.41 8.20
CA THR A 16 -13.50 1.22 7.05
C THR A 16 -14.59 1.37 5.99
N ARG A 17 -15.84 1.66 6.39
CA ARG A 17 -17.00 1.66 5.47
C ARG A 17 -16.82 2.55 4.23
N ASN A 18 -16.16 3.69 4.40
CA ASN A 18 -15.95 4.68 3.33
C ASN A 18 -14.72 4.37 2.46
N LEU A 19 -13.92 3.38 2.83
CA LEU A 19 -12.79 2.93 2.01
C LEU A 19 -13.32 2.31 0.73
N LYS A 20 -12.86 2.82 -0.41
CA LYS A 20 -13.02 2.20 -1.72
C LYS A 20 -11.70 1.50 -2.05
N PRO A 21 -11.64 0.15 -2.09
CA PRO A 21 -10.40 -0.56 -2.36
C PRO A 21 -9.71 -0.13 -3.66
N SER A 22 -10.49 0.25 -4.68
CA SER A 22 -9.97 0.78 -5.95
C SER A 22 -9.22 2.11 -5.85
N GLN A 23 -9.33 2.84 -4.74
CA GLN A 23 -8.61 4.10 -4.49
C GLN A 23 -7.27 3.89 -3.78
N LEU A 24 -6.93 2.65 -3.40
CA LEU A 24 -5.65 2.33 -2.81
C LEU A 24 -4.54 2.34 -3.86
N THR A 25 -3.33 2.72 -3.45
CA THR A 25 -2.13 2.70 -4.28
C THR A 25 -0.94 2.20 -3.46
N LEU A 26 0.17 1.89 -4.14
CA LEU A 26 1.44 1.61 -3.48
C LEU A 26 2.21 2.92 -3.16
N LYS A 27 3.47 2.80 -2.71
CA LYS A 27 4.36 3.96 -2.51
C LYS A 27 4.46 4.84 -3.77
N ASP A 28 4.51 4.26 -4.96
CA ASP A 28 4.25 5.00 -6.20
C ASP A 28 2.73 5.07 -6.46
N GLN A 29 2.17 6.28 -6.55
CA GLN A 29 0.73 6.47 -6.76
C GLN A 29 0.23 6.05 -8.14
N SER A 30 1.13 5.86 -9.12
CA SER A 30 0.78 5.28 -10.41
C SER A 30 0.52 3.77 -10.34
N CYS A 31 0.99 3.10 -9.28
CA CYS A 31 0.74 1.70 -9.02
C CYS A 31 -0.57 1.50 -8.27
N THR A 32 -1.65 1.30 -9.04
CA THR A 32 -3.00 0.96 -8.58
C THR A 32 -3.19 -0.57 -8.46
N PRO A 33 -4.29 -1.05 -7.84
CA PRO A 33 -4.56 -2.48 -7.76
C PRO A 33 -4.73 -3.07 -9.15
N GLN A 34 -4.20 -4.28 -9.38
CA GLN A 34 -4.45 -5.02 -10.63
C GLN A 34 -5.91 -5.48 -10.71
N PHE A 35 -6.52 -5.79 -9.56
CA PHE A 35 -7.93 -6.13 -9.46
C PHE A 35 -8.50 -5.56 -8.15
N SER A 36 -9.74 -5.08 -8.17
CA SER A 36 -10.44 -4.67 -6.95
C SER A 36 -11.96 -4.79 -7.09
N ASP A 37 -12.63 -5.11 -6.00
CA ASP A 37 -14.08 -5.01 -5.83
C ASP A 37 -14.41 -4.20 -4.55
N ASP A 38 -15.67 -4.19 -4.14
CA ASP A 38 -16.09 -3.48 -2.92
C ASP A 38 -15.52 -4.10 -1.62
N ARG A 39 -14.89 -5.27 -1.68
CA ARG A 39 -14.40 -6.04 -0.52
C ARG A 39 -12.88 -6.10 -0.45
N PHE A 40 -12.16 -6.04 -1.58
CA PHE A 40 -10.69 -6.10 -1.55
C PHE A 40 -10.01 -5.42 -2.75
N ALA A 41 -8.72 -5.16 -2.59
CA ALA A 41 -7.80 -4.75 -3.63
C ALA A 41 -6.62 -5.73 -3.69
N TYR A 42 -6.32 -6.23 -4.88
CA TYR A 42 -5.21 -7.12 -5.18
C TYR A 42 -4.13 -6.39 -5.96
N PHE A 43 -2.90 -6.48 -5.48
CA PHE A 43 -1.70 -5.91 -6.10
C PHE A 43 -0.77 -7.03 -6.54
N SER A 44 -0.15 -6.85 -7.70
CA SER A 44 0.96 -7.67 -8.18
C SER A 44 1.94 -6.76 -8.89
N PHE A 45 3.18 -6.71 -8.42
CA PHE A 45 4.20 -5.79 -8.93
C PHE A 45 5.59 -6.39 -8.80
N SER A 46 6.51 -5.94 -9.64
CA SER A 46 7.91 -6.34 -9.56
C SER A 46 8.58 -5.73 -8.33
N MET A 47 9.45 -6.49 -7.67
CA MET A 47 10.12 -6.06 -6.43
C MET A 47 11.02 -4.82 -6.59
N ASP A 48 11.35 -4.42 -7.81
CA ASP A 48 12.15 -3.24 -8.16
C ASP A 48 11.32 -2.06 -8.69
N THR A 49 9.99 -2.14 -8.64
CA THR A 49 9.08 -1.08 -9.10
C THR A 49 8.18 -0.56 -7.98
N CYS A 50 7.25 0.34 -8.32
CA CYS A 50 6.21 0.87 -7.42
C CYS A 50 6.71 1.58 -6.16
N GLY A 51 7.93 2.12 -6.21
CA GLY A 51 8.56 2.76 -5.05
C GLY A 51 9.04 1.79 -3.97
N THR A 52 9.21 0.50 -4.31
CA THR A 52 9.72 -0.51 -3.38
C THR A 52 11.16 -0.17 -2.98
N THR A 53 11.41 -0.11 -1.67
CA THR A 53 12.77 0.08 -1.14
C THR A 53 13.41 -1.27 -0.94
N ARG A 54 14.67 -1.42 -1.38
CA ARG A 54 15.47 -2.62 -1.19
C ARG A 54 16.66 -2.33 -0.29
N THR A 55 16.75 -3.06 0.81
CA THR A 55 17.86 -2.98 1.76
C THR A 55 18.59 -4.32 1.79
N PHE A 56 19.92 -4.28 1.68
CA PHE A 56 20.77 -5.45 1.78
C PHE A 56 21.27 -5.60 3.22
N PHE A 57 21.07 -6.78 3.78
CA PHE A 57 21.68 -7.23 5.03
C PHE A 57 22.67 -8.36 4.71
N ASP A 58 23.44 -8.80 5.71
CA ASP A 58 24.50 -9.78 5.52
C ASP A 58 23.99 -11.13 4.95
N ASP A 59 22.79 -11.54 5.35
CA ASP A 59 22.20 -12.85 5.03
C ASP A 59 20.85 -12.77 4.32
N TYR A 60 20.23 -11.59 4.23
CA TYR A 60 18.95 -11.42 3.51
C TYR A 60 18.82 -10.05 2.83
N MET A 61 17.87 -9.98 1.91
CA MET A 61 17.42 -8.72 1.31
C MET A 61 16.01 -8.42 1.79
N MET A 62 15.80 -7.21 2.29
CA MET A 62 14.48 -6.73 2.68
C MET A 62 13.91 -5.86 1.56
N TYR A 63 12.67 -6.14 1.19
CA TYR A 63 11.89 -5.34 0.25
C TYR A 63 10.69 -4.77 0.98
N GLU A 64 10.50 -3.45 0.87
CA GLU A 64 9.45 -2.74 1.59
C GLU A 64 8.63 -1.85 0.67
N ASN A 65 7.32 -2.02 0.72
CA ASN A 65 6.33 -1.16 0.09
C ASN A 65 5.15 -0.91 1.06
N GLU A 66 4.28 0.05 0.73
CA GLU A 66 3.16 0.48 1.56
C GLU A 66 1.91 0.63 0.70
N ILE A 67 0.80 0.04 1.14
CA ILE A 67 -0.52 0.28 0.54
C ILE A 67 -1.17 1.46 1.26
N ARG A 68 -1.54 2.49 0.52
CA ARG A 68 -2.09 3.75 1.04
C ARG A 68 -3.27 4.24 0.23
N LEU A 69 -4.07 5.14 0.80
CA LEU A 69 -5.11 5.84 0.05
C LEU A 69 -4.48 6.85 -0.92
N SER A 70 -4.94 6.86 -2.18
CA SER A 70 -4.49 7.86 -3.15
C SER A 70 -4.96 9.27 -2.75
N TYR A 71 -4.02 10.23 -2.76
CA TYR A 71 -4.28 11.63 -2.42
C TYR A 71 -4.64 12.49 -3.64
N ASN A 72 -5.32 11.92 -4.65
CA ASN A 72 -5.76 12.69 -5.80
C ASN A 72 -6.99 13.52 -5.42
N ASN A 73 -6.75 14.69 -4.80
CA ASN A 73 -7.65 15.85 -4.68
C ASN A 73 -9.16 15.54 -4.63
N ALA A 74 -9.60 14.75 -3.66
CA ALA A 74 -10.94 14.92 -3.10
C ALA A 74 -10.80 15.97 -2.00
N GLN A 75 -11.27 17.19 -2.27
CA GLN A 75 -11.47 18.21 -1.25
C GLN A 75 -12.18 17.59 -0.04
N GLY A 76 -11.58 17.74 1.15
CA GLY A 76 -12.27 17.57 2.43
C GLY A 76 -12.18 16.17 3.04
N ALA A 77 -11.06 15.88 3.70
CA ALA A 77 -10.98 15.36 5.07
C ALA A 77 -9.59 14.76 5.26
N ALA A 78 -8.62 15.61 5.59
CA ALA A 78 -7.49 15.15 6.40
C ALA A 78 -8.08 14.73 7.76
N ASN A 79 -8.57 13.50 7.84
CA ASN A 79 -8.71 12.84 9.14
C ASN A 79 -7.27 12.58 9.57
N THR A 80 -6.73 13.51 10.34
CA THR A 80 -5.49 13.34 11.06
C THR A 80 -5.62 12.06 11.86
N SER A 81 -4.93 10.99 11.44
CA SER A 81 -4.72 9.83 12.29
C SER A 81 -4.20 10.32 13.64
N PRO A 82 -4.73 9.83 14.78
CA PRO A 82 -4.15 10.13 16.07
C PRO A 82 -2.67 9.76 16.02
N VAL A 83 -1.83 10.71 16.42
CA VAL A 83 -0.40 10.48 16.67
C VAL A 83 -0.30 9.26 17.58
N ASP A 84 0.42 8.23 17.13
CA ASP A 84 0.68 7.03 17.92
C ASP A 84 1.38 7.47 19.23
N PRO A 85 0.89 7.11 20.42
CA PRO A 85 1.56 7.50 21.66
C PRO A 85 2.93 6.84 21.73
N ASP A 86 3.96 7.64 22.03
CA ASP A 86 5.28 7.12 22.39
C ASP A 86 5.14 6.18 23.60
N TYR A 87 5.26 4.87 23.38
CA TYR A 87 5.44 3.91 24.45
C TYR A 87 6.91 3.99 24.91
N ARG A 88 7.11 4.65 26.07
CA ARG A 88 8.35 4.62 26.85
C ARG A 88 8.35 3.47 27.84
#